data_AF-A0A3D2RT85-F1
#
_entry.id   AF-A0A3D2RT85-F1
#
_cell.length_a   1.000
_cell.length_b   1.000
_cell.length_c   1.000
_cell.angle_alpha   90.00
_cell.angle_beta   90.00
_cell.angle_gamma   90.00
#
_symmetry.space_group_name_H-M   'P 1'
#
loop_
_entity.id
_entity.type
_entity.pdbx_description
1 polymer ?
#
loop_
_entity_poly.entity_id
_entity_poly.type
_entity_poly.pdbx_seq_one_letter_code
_entity_poly.pdbx_strand_id
1 'polypeptide(L)'
;MTNMLFRKLVFFQIQVVICVILQTVGCGGGSTETSQDPSNQGAETIAMLQLPPYVKFDIKSRQYARSSRREADMILIPGGKFFMGNSDFMSEQIASAYSMTFWDETPQHIVNLKPFYIDKYEVTNAEYSLYIKDPSSGPVREPKFWKNPKFSHPKQPVVGVTWQEAFDYAQSYGKRLLSEAEWEKA
;
A
#
# COMPACT_ATOMS: atom_id res chain seq x y z
N MET A 1 21.65 -2.00 -4.51
CA MET A 1 20.76 -1.82 -5.68
C MET A 1 19.98 -3.07 -6.09
N THR A 2 20.11 -4.20 -5.38
CA THR A 2 19.50 -5.50 -5.74
C THR A 2 18.13 -5.79 -5.08
N ASN A 3 17.73 -5.00 -4.06
CA ASN A 3 16.49 -5.23 -3.31
C ASN A 3 15.23 -4.58 -3.93
N MET A 4 15.37 -3.58 -4.81
CA MET A 4 14.22 -2.93 -5.46
C MET A 4 13.62 -3.78 -6.58
N LEU A 5 14.45 -4.50 -7.35
CA LEU A 5 14.00 -5.40 -8.40
C LEU A 5 13.29 -6.65 -7.86
N PHE A 6 13.71 -7.15 -6.69
CA PHE A 6 13.07 -8.30 -6.04
C PHE A 6 11.69 -7.95 -5.44
N ARG A 7 11.50 -6.68 -5.03
CA ARG A 7 10.21 -6.16 -4.53
C ARG A 7 9.16 -6.01 -5.65
N LYS A 8 9.56 -5.59 -6.85
CA LYS A 8 8.66 -5.56 -8.03
C LYS A 8 8.30 -6.97 -8.54
N LEU A 9 9.22 -7.94 -8.44
CA LEU A 9 9.02 -9.29 -9.00
C LEU A 9 7.94 -10.14 -8.29
N VAL A 10 7.68 -9.88 -7.01
CA VAL A 10 6.67 -10.65 -6.23
C VAL A 10 5.24 -10.24 -6.62
N PHE A 11 5.03 -9.04 -7.17
CA PHE A 11 3.69 -8.54 -7.55
C PHE A 11 3.30 -8.79 -9.01
N PHE A 12 4.26 -9.04 -9.91
CA PHE A 12 3.98 -9.29 -11.34
C PHE A 12 3.12 -10.55 -11.61
N GLN A 13 2.90 -11.40 -10.60
CA GLN A 13 2.05 -12.61 -10.71
C GLN A 13 0.56 -12.37 -10.38
N ILE A 14 0.14 -11.15 -10.02
CA ILE A 14 -1.22 -10.90 -9.53
C ILE A 14 -2.04 -9.96 -10.44
N GLN A 15 -1.41 -9.21 -11.36
CA GLN A 15 -2.08 -8.19 -12.19
C GLN A 15 -2.90 -8.70 -13.41
N VAL A 16 -3.15 -10.00 -13.55
CA VAL A 16 -3.75 -10.56 -14.79
C VAL A 16 -5.26 -10.32 -14.95
N VAL A 17 -6.01 -9.82 -13.95
CA VAL A 17 -7.47 -9.79 -14.07
C VAL A 17 -8.04 -8.47 -13.53
N ILE A 18 -8.77 -7.76 -14.40
CA ILE A 18 -9.71 -6.64 -14.14
C ILE A 18 -9.16 -5.24 -14.49
N CYS A 19 -9.28 -4.83 -15.76
CA CYS A 19 -9.46 -3.41 -16.10
C CYS A 19 -10.14 -3.19 -17.46
N VAL A 20 -11.29 -3.84 -17.66
CA VAL A 20 -12.26 -3.42 -18.70
C VAL A 20 -13.52 -2.99 -17.97
N ILE A 21 -14.10 -1.87 -18.42
CA ILE A 21 -15.47 -1.37 -18.19
C ILE A 21 -15.54 -0.04 -17.38
N LEU A 22 -15.79 1.06 -18.12
CA LEU A 22 -16.67 2.22 -17.80
C LEU A 22 -16.12 3.31 -16.83
N GLN A 23 -16.25 4.64 -17.01
CA GLN A 23 -17.14 5.49 -17.84
C GLN A 23 -16.51 6.84 -18.21
N THR A 24 -17.10 7.41 -19.26
CA THR A 24 -17.06 8.79 -19.75
C THR A 24 -17.89 9.76 -18.88
N VAL A 25 -17.82 11.06 -19.26
CA VAL A 25 -18.61 12.25 -18.80
C VAL A 25 -18.02 12.96 -17.56
N GLY A 26 -17.79 14.28 -17.50
CA GLY A 26 -18.10 15.41 -18.36
C GLY A 26 -17.48 16.72 -17.82
N CYS A 27 -17.74 17.81 -18.56
CA CYS A 27 -17.16 19.16 -18.51
C CYS A 27 -17.30 20.00 -17.22
N GLY A 28 -16.44 21.03 -17.08
CA GLY A 28 -16.87 22.36 -16.59
C GLY A 28 -15.93 23.16 -15.66
N GLY A 29 -15.16 24.10 -16.25
CA GLY A 29 -15.12 25.54 -15.89
C GLY A 29 -14.49 26.10 -14.60
N GLY A 30 -13.46 26.96 -14.76
CA GLY A 30 -13.44 28.35 -14.24
C GLY A 30 -12.67 28.70 -12.94
N SER A 31 -11.55 29.46 -13.09
CA SER A 31 -11.02 30.62 -12.31
C SER A 31 -11.23 30.69 -10.76
N THR A 32 -10.32 31.13 -9.88
CA THR A 32 -9.15 32.02 -9.87
C THR A 32 -8.60 32.05 -8.41
N GLU A 33 -7.30 32.35 -8.24
CA GLU A 33 -6.56 33.06 -7.14
C GLU A 33 -7.21 33.22 -5.73
N THR A 34 -6.55 33.22 -4.56
CA THR A 34 -5.20 33.59 -4.11
C THR A 34 -5.02 33.06 -2.65
N SER A 35 -3.80 33.19 -2.10
CA SER A 35 -3.43 33.41 -0.68
C SER A 35 -2.93 32.22 0.17
N GLN A 36 -1.74 32.44 0.76
CA GLN A 36 -1.01 31.58 1.68
C GLN A 36 -1.68 31.59 3.07
N ASP A 37 -1.79 30.44 3.76
CA ASP A 37 -2.27 30.38 5.16
C ASP A 37 -1.47 29.35 6.01
N PRO A 38 -1.07 29.67 7.27
CA PRO A 38 -0.08 28.94 8.06
C PRO A 38 -0.73 27.92 8.99
N SER A 39 -1.34 26.87 8.43
CA SER A 39 -2.11 25.89 9.20
C SER A 39 -1.78 24.42 8.88
N ASN A 40 -0.51 24.03 8.85
CA ASN A 40 -0.17 22.62 8.63
C ASN A 40 -0.49 21.71 9.85
N GLN A 41 -0.75 22.29 11.03
CA GLN A 41 -1.09 21.53 12.25
C GLN A 41 -2.57 21.06 12.28
N GLY A 42 -3.48 21.79 11.64
CA GLY A 42 -4.91 21.42 11.59
C GLY A 42 -5.19 20.27 10.64
N ALA A 43 -4.50 20.22 9.50
CA ALA A 43 -4.64 19.17 8.51
C ALA A 43 -4.13 17.81 9.02
N GLU A 44 -2.99 17.78 9.73
CA GLU A 44 -2.46 16.57 10.36
C GLU A 44 -3.40 16.02 11.45
N THR A 45 -4.00 16.92 12.24
CA THR A 45 -4.90 16.53 13.33
C THR A 45 -6.22 15.94 12.82
N ILE A 46 -6.78 16.52 11.75
CA ILE A 46 -8.02 16.03 11.12
C ILE A 46 -7.77 14.73 10.34
N ALA A 47 -6.61 14.58 9.68
CA ALA A 47 -6.23 13.33 9.03
C ALA A 47 -6.08 12.17 10.03
N MET A 48 -5.52 12.44 11.23
CA MET A 48 -5.39 11.45 12.30
C MET A 48 -6.74 10.95 12.85
N LEU A 49 -7.79 11.78 12.79
CA LEU A 49 -9.13 11.42 13.28
C LEU A 49 -9.88 10.47 12.32
N GLN A 50 -9.55 10.46 11.03
CA GLN A 50 -10.22 9.68 9.99
C GLN A 50 -9.65 8.26 9.78
N LEU A 51 -8.57 7.90 10.46
CA LEU A 51 -7.98 6.57 10.36
C LEU A 51 -8.88 5.47 10.97
N PRO A 52 -8.99 4.29 10.36
CA PRO A 52 -9.71 3.17 10.96
C PRO A 52 -9.10 2.78 12.32
N PRO A 53 -9.90 2.21 13.24
CA PRO A 53 -9.41 1.77 14.54
C PRO A 53 -8.35 0.67 14.38
N TYR A 54 -7.11 0.97 14.76
CA TYR A 54 -6.01 0.02 14.82
C TYR A 54 -6.15 -0.85 16.07
N VAL A 55 -6.10 -2.17 15.90
CA VAL A 55 -6.17 -3.16 16.98
C VAL A 55 -4.84 -3.91 16.99
N LYS A 56 -4.12 -3.92 18.12
CA LYS A 56 -2.87 -4.67 18.27
C LYS A 56 -3.05 -5.71 19.38
N PHE A 57 -2.53 -6.91 19.16
CA PHE A 57 -2.42 -7.90 20.22
C PHE A 57 -1.30 -7.50 21.18
N ASP A 58 -1.64 -7.14 22.41
CA ASP A 58 -0.67 -6.89 23.46
C ASP A 58 -0.18 -8.22 24.03
N ILE A 59 1.08 -8.53 23.77
CA ILE A 59 1.74 -9.77 24.18
C ILE A 59 1.79 -9.91 25.71
N LYS A 60 1.85 -8.79 26.46
CA LYS A 60 1.91 -8.80 27.92
C LYS A 60 0.55 -9.11 28.53
N SER A 61 -0.51 -8.47 28.04
CA SER A 61 -1.87 -8.69 28.55
C SER A 61 -2.59 -9.87 27.89
N ARG A 62 -2.07 -10.41 26.79
CA ARG A 62 -2.74 -11.40 25.92
C ARG A 62 -4.13 -10.96 25.47
N GLN A 63 -4.34 -9.65 25.31
CA GLN A 63 -5.59 -9.06 24.89
C GLN A 63 -5.40 -8.22 23.63
N TYR A 64 -6.49 -8.05 22.89
CA TYR A 64 -6.57 -7.07 21.83
C TYR A 64 -6.74 -5.69 22.45
N ALA A 65 -5.68 -4.89 22.40
CA ALA A 65 -5.72 -3.49 22.80
C ALA A 65 -5.97 -2.63 21.57
N ARG A 66 -7.00 -1.78 21.61
CA ARG A 66 -7.05 -0.60 20.75
C ARG A 66 -5.96 0.35 21.23
N SER A 67 -4.78 0.28 20.62
CA SER A 67 -3.71 1.20 20.94
C SER A 67 -3.86 2.51 20.17
N SER A 68 -3.16 3.54 20.63
CA SER A 68 -3.22 4.84 19.97
C SER A 68 -2.64 4.73 18.56
N ARG A 69 -3.27 5.40 17.58
CA ARG A 69 -2.88 5.39 16.16
C ARG A 69 -1.42 5.83 15.89
N ARG A 70 -0.71 6.35 16.90
CA ARG A 70 0.73 6.65 16.89
C ARG A 70 1.64 5.41 16.95
N GLU A 71 1.11 4.24 17.31
CA GLU A 71 1.88 2.99 17.39
C GLU A 71 1.85 2.14 16.11
N ALA A 72 0.92 2.41 15.20
CA ALA A 72 1.02 1.91 13.84
C ALA A 72 2.05 2.79 13.13
N ASP A 73 3.22 2.25 12.79
CA ASP A 73 4.28 2.95 12.03
C ASP A 73 3.80 3.24 10.58
N MET A 74 2.72 3.99 10.45
CA MET A 74 2.14 4.45 9.21
C MET A 74 2.52 5.91 8.97
N ILE A 75 2.73 6.24 7.70
CA ILE A 75 3.09 7.58 7.26
C ILE A 75 1.89 8.16 6.50
N LEU A 76 1.56 9.42 6.81
CA LEU A 76 0.58 10.20 6.04
C LEU A 76 1.23 10.64 4.74
N ILE A 77 0.67 10.20 3.61
CA ILE A 77 1.01 10.72 2.29
C ILE A 77 0.03 11.85 1.96
N PRO A 78 0.53 13.09 1.72
CA PRO A 78 -0.34 14.19 1.39
C PRO A 78 -1.08 13.95 0.07
N GLY A 79 -2.32 14.44 0.02
CA GLY A 79 -3.10 14.46 -1.22
C GLY A 79 -2.46 15.35 -2.29
N GLY A 80 -2.94 15.24 -3.52
CA GLY A 80 -2.52 16.09 -4.64
C GLY A 80 -2.15 15.30 -5.88
N LYS A 81 -1.82 16.07 -6.92
CA LYS A 81 -1.47 15.59 -8.25
C LYS A 81 -0.03 15.11 -8.31
N PHE A 82 0.20 14.01 -9.03
CA PHE A 82 1.54 13.54 -9.40
C PHE A 82 1.51 12.91 -10.79
N PHE A 83 2.68 12.74 -11.40
CA PHE A 83 2.83 11.98 -12.64
C PHE A 83 3.00 10.51 -12.30
N MET A 84 2.09 9.67 -12.78
CA MET A 84 2.13 8.22 -12.67
C MET A 84 2.56 7.60 -13.99
N GLY A 85 3.37 6.56 -13.95
CA GLY A 85 3.94 5.90 -15.11
C GLY A 85 5.16 6.64 -15.67
N ASN A 86 5.72 6.05 -16.71
CA ASN A 86 6.94 6.50 -17.38
C ASN A 86 6.63 7.23 -18.69
N SER A 87 7.47 8.21 -19.02
CA SER A 87 7.35 8.90 -20.31
C SER A 87 7.77 7.97 -21.46
N ASP A 88 7.14 8.11 -22.63
CA ASP A 88 7.46 7.29 -23.80
C ASP A 88 8.97 7.32 -24.14
N PHE A 89 9.60 8.49 -24.01
CA PHE A 89 11.04 8.67 -24.25
C PHE A 89 11.92 7.84 -23.29
N MET A 90 11.58 7.83 -21.99
CA MET A 90 12.30 7.03 -21.01
C MET A 90 12.05 5.53 -21.22
N SER A 91 10.85 5.14 -21.61
CA SER A 91 10.52 3.75 -21.87
C SER A 91 11.26 3.18 -23.08
N GLU A 92 11.44 3.96 -24.14
CA GLU A 92 12.26 3.55 -25.29
C GLU A 92 13.74 3.36 -24.92
N GLN A 93 14.27 4.26 -24.09
CA GLN A 93 15.65 4.16 -23.60
C GLN A 93 15.87 2.93 -22.71
N ILE A 94 14.94 2.64 -21.79
CA ILE A 94 14.99 1.44 -20.95
C ILE A 94 14.83 0.18 -21.81
N ALA A 95 13.92 0.19 -22.79
CA ALA A 95 13.71 -0.95 -23.67
C ALA A 95 14.95 -1.30 -24.50
N SER A 96 15.70 -0.28 -24.96
CA SER A 96 16.99 -0.48 -25.63
C SER A 96 18.05 -1.07 -24.69
N ALA A 97 18.09 -0.62 -23.42
CA ALA A 97 19.08 -1.08 -22.45
C ALA A 97 18.86 -2.53 -21.97
N TYR A 98 17.60 -2.96 -21.85
CA TYR A 98 17.23 -4.26 -21.29
C TYR A 98 16.68 -5.25 -22.32
N SER A 99 16.57 -4.87 -23.59
CA SER A 99 15.93 -5.66 -24.66
C SER A 99 14.53 -6.15 -24.25
N MET A 100 13.78 -5.34 -23.48
CA MET A 100 12.48 -5.70 -22.91
C MET A 100 11.56 -4.47 -22.87
N THR A 101 10.30 -4.63 -23.24
CA THR A 101 9.32 -3.52 -23.26
C THR A 101 8.49 -3.48 -21.98
N PHE A 102 8.22 -2.27 -21.48
CA PHE A 102 7.44 -1.99 -20.27
C PHE A 102 6.16 -1.23 -20.65
N TRP A 103 5.35 -1.86 -21.50
CA TRP A 103 4.16 -1.22 -22.09
C TRP A 103 3.08 -0.91 -21.04
N ASP A 104 3.08 -1.65 -19.92
CA ASP A 104 2.21 -1.47 -18.77
C ASP A 104 2.62 -0.30 -17.87
N GLU A 105 3.85 0.23 -18.01
CA GLU A 105 4.31 1.42 -17.29
C GLU A 105 4.09 2.72 -18.11
N THR A 106 3.50 2.66 -19.32
CA THR A 106 3.28 3.81 -20.23
C THR A 106 1.81 3.98 -20.64
N PRO A 107 1.35 5.21 -20.97
CA PRO A 107 2.06 6.47 -20.93
C PRO A 107 1.99 7.15 -19.56
N GLN A 108 2.94 8.06 -19.30
CA GLN A 108 2.88 8.93 -18.14
C GLN A 108 1.65 9.84 -18.18
N HIS A 109 0.92 9.91 -17.07
CA HIS A 109 -0.29 10.72 -16.94
C HIS A 109 -0.44 11.29 -15.53
N ILE A 110 -1.27 12.32 -15.38
CA ILE A 110 -1.48 12.98 -14.09
C ILE A 110 -2.60 12.26 -13.32
N VAL A 111 -2.30 11.83 -12.10
CA VAL A 111 -3.26 11.27 -11.16
C VAL A 111 -3.40 12.19 -9.95
N ASN A 112 -4.63 12.44 -9.49
CA ASN A 112 -4.92 13.24 -8.30
C ASN A 112 -5.46 12.34 -7.17
N LEU A 113 -4.72 12.23 -6.07
CA LEU A 113 -5.10 11.40 -4.93
C LEU A 113 -5.53 12.25 -3.73
N LYS A 114 -6.48 11.73 -2.96
CA LYS A 114 -6.77 12.23 -1.61
C LYS A 114 -5.60 11.85 -0.67
N PRO A 115 -5.40 12.53 0.46
CA PRO A 115 -4.44 12.08 1.46
C PRO A 115 -4.80 10.68 1.96
N PHE A 116 -3.78 9.85 2.20
CA PHE A 116 -3.94 8.48 2.68
C PHE A 116 -2.75 8.09 3.57
N TYR A 117 -2.90 7.00 4.30
CA TYR A 117 -1.81 6.44 5.12
C TYR A 117 -1.29 5.15 4.51
N ILE A 118 0.02 4.94 4.60
CA ILE A 118 0.71 3.71 4.19
C ILE A 118 1.57 3.20 5.34
N ASP A 119 1.69 1.88 5.48
CA ASP A 119 2.66 1.28 6.40
C ASP A 119 4.09 1.61 5.96
N LYS A 120 4.94 2.08 6.88
CA LYS A 120 6.34 2.41 6.60
C LYS A 120 7.16 1.19 6.15
N TYR A 121 6.76 0.01 6.60
CA TYR A 121 7.42 -1.27 6.33
C TYR A 121 6.39 -2.30 5.88
N GLU A 122 6.83 -3.29 5.12
CA GLU A 122 5.97 -4.44 4.81
C GLU A 122 5.62 -5.22 6.07
N VAL A 123 4.47 -5.88 6.03
CA VAL A 123 4.00 -6.76 7.10
C VAL A 123 5.02 -7.86 7.36
N THR A 124 5.47 -7.97 8.59
CA THR A 124 6.48 -8.94 9.01
C THR A 124 5.88 -10.29 9.37
N ASN A 125 6.71 -11.33 9.39
CA ASN A 125 6.30 -12.65 9.90
C ASN A 125 5.81 -12.59 11.36
N ALA A 126 6.40 -11.74 12.20
CA ALA A 126 5.96 -11.58 13.59
C ALA A 126 4.51 -11.05 13.66
N GLU A 127 4.18 -10.04 12.87
CA GLU A 127 2.85 -9.44 12.81
C GLU A 127 1.82 -10.40 12.21
N TYR A 128 2.16 -11.05 11.09
CA TYR A 128 1.27 -12.02 10.46
C TYR A 128 1.03 -13.25 11.37
N SER A 129 2.01 -13.62 12.23
CA SER A 129 1.80 -14.67 13.22
C SER A 129 0.75 -14.30 14.27
N LEU A 130 0.61 -13.02 14.61
CA LEU A 130 -0.44 -12.55 15.51
C LEU A 130 -1.80 -12.69 14.85
N TYR A 131 -1.92 -12.31 13.58
CA TYR A 131 -3.13 -12.51 12.78
C TYR A 131 -3.55 -13.99 12.70
N ILE A 132 -2.61 -14.91 12.43
CA ILE A 132 -2.93 -16.35 12.38
C ILE A 132 -3.47 -16.86 13.73
N LYS A 133 -2.94 -16.35 14.84
CA LYS A 133 -3.33 -16.76 16.19
C LYS A 133 -4.60 -16.08 16.67
N ASP A 134 -5.15 -15.14 15.88
CA ASP A 134 -6.27 -14.33 16.30
C ASP A 134 -7.60 -15.07 16.17
N PRO A 135 -8.30 -15.38 17.28
CA PRO A 135 -9.58 -16.06 17.21
C PRO A 135 -10.67 -15.26 16.48
N SER A 136 -10.57 -13.92 16.49
CA SER A 136 -11.55 -13.05 15.84
C SER A 136 -11.43 -13.04 14.31
N SER A 137 -10.28 -13.45 13.77
CA SER A 137 -10.03 -13.58 12.34
C SER A 137 -10.53 -14.92 11.76
N GLY A 138 -11.03 -15.82 12.60
CA GLY A 138 -11.41 -17.17 12.19
C GLY A 138 -10.18 -18.05 11.87
N PRO A 139 -10.39 -19.23 11.26
CA PRO A 139 -9.29 -20.14 10.94
C PRO A 139 -8.45 -19.59 9.76
N VAL A 140 -7.27 -19.06 10.06
CA VAL A 140 -6.30 -18.57 9.07
C VAL A 140 -5.24 -19.65 8.80
N ARG A 141 -4.93 -19.90 7.53
CA ARG A 141 -3.87 -20.83 7.12
C ARG A 141 -2.50 -20.16 7.13
N GLU A 142 -1.47 -20.97 7.40
CA GLU A 142 -0.09 -20.55 7.22
C GLU A 142 0.23 -20.33 5.72
N PRO A 143 0.92 -19.25 5.34
CA PRO A 143 1.32 -18.98 3.95
C PRO A 143 2.26 -20.06 3.37
N LYS A 144 2.38 -20.10 2.03
CA LYS A 144 3.09 -21.17 1.30
C LYS A 144 4.51 -21.46 1.78
N PHE A 145 5.24 -20.43 2.27
CA PHE A 145 6.64 -20.54 2.67
C PHE A 145 6.89 -20.34 4.18
N TRP A 146 5.83 -20.39 4.99
CA TRP A 146 5.88 -20.06 6.41
C TRP A 146 6.95 -20.79 7.23
N LYS A 147 7.17 -22.07 6.93
CA LYS A 147 8.16 -22.92 7.63
C LYS A 147 9.53 -22.94 6.98
N ASN A 148 9.74 -22.17 5.90
CA ASN A 148 11.03 -22.13 5.21
C ASN A 148 12.03 -21.26 6.01
N PRO A 149 13.18 -21.80 6.47
CA PRO A 149 14.16 -21.02 7.24
C PRO A 149 14.68 -19.77 6.51
N LYS A 150 14.66 -19.75 5.17
CA LYS A 150 15.10 -18.59 4.38
C LYS A 150 14.17 -17.37 4.49
N PHE A 151 12.90 -17.60 4.84
CA PHE A 151 11.83 -16.60 4.79
C PHE A 151 11.03 -16.45 6.08
N SER A 152 11.43 -17.15 7.15
CA SER A 152 10.66 -17.24 8.40
C SER A 152 11.22 -16.38 9.54
N HIS A 153 12.24 -15.56 9.28
CA HIS A 153 12.78 -14.71 10.33
C HIS A 153 11.71 -13.69 10.79
N PRO A 154 11.50 -13.46 12.10
CA PRO A 154 10.39 -12.65 12.60
C PRO A 154 10.32 -11.22 12.04
N LYS A 155 11.48 -10.61 11.75
CA LYS A 155 11.58 -9.25 11.19
C LYS A 155 11.59 -9.18 9.65
N GLN A 156 11.55 -10.32 8.97
CA GLN A 156 11.44 -10.33 7.50
C GLN A 156 9.98 -10.11 7.09
N PRO A 157 9.75 -9.53 5.90
CA PRO A 157 8.42 -9.50 5.30
C PRO A 157 7.86 -10.91 5.16
N VAL A 158 6.56 -11.06 5.42
CA VAL A 158 5.85 -12.30 5.13
C VAL A 158 5.77 -12.50 3.61
N VAL A 159 5.98 -13.74 3.16
CA VAL A 159 5.96 -14.09 1.73
C VAL A 159 5.12 -15.34 1.47
N GLY A 160 4.73 -15.54 0.21
CA GLY A 160 3.87 -16.66 -0.17
C GLY A 160 2.43 -16.49 0.31
N VAL A 161 2.03 -15.24 0.57
CA VAL A 161 0.64 -14.82 0.76
C VAL A 161 0.00 -14.55 -0.60
N THR A 162 -1.25 -14.96 -0.75
CA THR A 162 -2.10 -14.61 -1.87
C THR A 162 -2.66 -13.21 -1.71
N TRP A 163 -3.20 -12.64 -2.78
CA TRP A 163 -3.89 -11.34 -2.71
C TRP A 163 -5.04 -11.36 -1.70
N GLN A 164 -5.84 -12.43 -1.70
CA GLN A 164 -6.98 -12.55 -0.80
C GLN A 164 -6.54 -12.59 0.67
N GLU A 165 -5.49 -13.34 1.00
CA GLU A 165 -4.93 -13.39 2.35
C GLU A 165 -4.39 -12.01 2.80
N ALA A 166 -3.75 -11.27 1.90
CA ALA A 166 -3.29 -9.91 2.20
C ALA A 166 -4.47 -8.93 2.40
N PHE A 167 -5.53 -9.07 1.61
CA PHE A 167 -6.76 -8.29 1.75
C PHE A 167 -7.44 -8.58 3.09
N ASP A 168 -7.62 -9.85 3.45
CA ASP A 168 -8.26 -10.28 4.70
C ASP A 168 -7.44 -9.83 5.92
N TYR A 169 -6.10 -9.95 5.84
CA TYR A 169 -5.19 -9.38 6.84
C TYR A 169 -5.39 -7.88 6.99
N ALA A 170 -5.43 -7.11 5.90
CA ALA A 170 -5.62 -5.67 6.00
C ALA A 170 -6.96 -5.35 6.69
N GLN A 171 -8.04 -6.03 6.31
CA GLN A 171 -9.38 -5.82 6.85
C GLN A 171 -9.49 -6.18 8.34
N SER A 172 -8.83 -7.24 8.82
CA SER A 172 -8.87 -7.63 10.24
C SER A 172 -8.29 -6.55 11.16
N TYR A 173 -7.35 -5.74 10.64
CA TYR A 173 -6.80 -4.57 11.32
C TYR A 173 -7.51 -3.26 10.97
N GLY A 174 -8.65 -3.32 10.28
CA GLY A 174 -9.40 -2.17 9.78
C GLY A 174 -8.68 -1.39 8.67
N LYS A 175 -7.57 -1.90 8.13
CA LYS A 175 -6.82 -1.30 7.03
C LYS A 175 -7.39 -1.75 5.68
N ARG A 176 -6.72 -1.34 4.59
CA ARG A 176 -6.99 -1.80 3.23
C ARG A 176 -5.70 -1.94 2.45
N LEU A 177 -5.74 -2.64 1.33
CA LEU A 177 -4.70 -2.58 0.33
C LEU A 177 -4.72 -1.22 -0.37
N LEU A 178 -3.55 -0.76 -0.80
CA LEU A 178 -3.42 0.45 -1.61
C LEU A 178 -3.83 0.17 -3.05
N SER A 179 -4.31 1.21 -3.73
CA SER A 179 -4.34 1.19 -5.18
C SER A 179 -2.92 1.29 -5.75
N GLU A 180 -2.75 0.93 -7.01
CA GLU A 180 -1.46 1.07 -7.71
C GLU A 180 -0.95 2.52 -7.68
N ALA A 181 -1.84 3.49 -7.95
CA ALA A 181 -1.49 4.91 -7.91
C ALA A 181 -1.08 5.39 -6.51
N GLU A 182 -1.72 4.89 -5.45
CA GLU A 182 -1.31 5.21 -4.08
C GLU A 182 0.06 4.61 -3.75
N TRP A 183 0.34 3.40 -4.26
CA TRP A 183 1.62 2.74 -4.06
C TRP A 183 2.77 3.45 -4.79
N GLU A 184 2.54 3.91 -6.03
CA GLU A 184 3.57 4.61 -6.81
C GLU A 184 3.87 6.03 -6.27
N LYS A 185 2.88 6.69 -5.66
CA LYS A 185 3.06 8.02 -5.09
C LYS A 185 3.86 8.04 -3.77
N ALA A 186 3.75 6.98 -2.97
CA ALA A 186 4.29 6.91 -1.61
C ALA A 186 5.82 6.73 -1.58
#